data_AF-A0A926AJV0-F1
#
_entry.id   AF-A0A926AJV0-F1
#
_cell.length_a   1.000
_cell.length_b   1.000
_cell.length_c   1.000
_cell.angle_alpha   90.00
_cell.angle_beta   90.00
_cell.angle_gamma   90.00
#
_symmetry.space_group_name_H-M   'P 1'
#
loop_
_entity.id
_entity.type
_entity.pdbx_description
1 polymer ?
#
loop_
_entity_poly.entity_id
_entity_poly.type
_entity_poly.pdbx_seq_one_letter_code
_entity_poly.pdbx_strand_id
1 'polypeptide(L)' 'MSRINTNVSSLIAQRVLGKNNSNLNTSLQRLSTGLKINSGADNPAGLIASENLRAEKAGITQAIDNAGRASNIIGTAEGG' A
#
# COMPACT_ATOMS: atom_id res chain seq x y z
N MET A 1 -35.98 25.02 30.17
CA MET A 1 -35.30 23.93 29.41
C MET A 1 -33.82 24.26 29.32
N SER A 2 -33.06 23.85 30.33
CA SER A 2 -31.66 24.24 30.43
C SER A 2 -30.77 23.23 29.71
N ARG A 3 -30.04 23.69 28.69
CA ARG A 3 -28.95 22.97 28.00
C ARG A 3 -27.71 22.86 28.92
N ILE A 4 -27.90 22.61 30.22
CA ILE A 4 -26.83 22.59 31.24
C ILE A 4 -26.08 21.25 31.25
N ASN A 5 -26.73 20.15 30.88
CA ASN A 5 -26.17 18.81 31.04
C ASN A 5 -25.47 18.24 29.80
N THR A 6 -25.48 18.93 28.65
CA THR A 6 -24.85 18.43 27.43
C THR A 6 -24.21 19.56 26.65
N ASN A 7 -22.88 19.61 26.68
CA ASN A 7 -22.10 20.57 25.90
C ASN A 7 -21.99 20.09 24.45
N VAL A 8 -22.92 20.53 23.61
CA VAL A 8 -22.97 20.18 22.18
C VAL A 8 -21.70 20.58 21.45
N SER A 9 -21.09 21.72 21.79
CA SER A 9 -19.82 22.16 21.20
C SER A 9 -18.66 21.20 21.55
N SER A 10 -18.61 20.71 22.79
CA SER A 10 -17.63 19.69 23.22
C SER A 10 -17.85 18.36 22.50
N LEU A 11 -19.10 17.91 22.33
CA LEU A 11 -19.42 16.69 21.56
C LEU A 11 -19.02 16.81 20.09
N ILE A 12 -19.24 17.98 19.47
CA ILE A 12 -18.81 18.23 18.10
C ILE A 12 -17.28 18.22 18.01
N ALA A 13 -16.59 18.89 18.96
CA ALA A 13 -15.13 18.89 19.01
C ALA A 13 -14.56 17.47 19.17
N GLN A 14 -15.15 16.65 20.05
CA GLN A 14 -14.76 15.24 20.22
C GLN A 14 -14.99 14.40 18.96
N ARG A 15 -16.13 14.61 18.26
CA ARG A 15 -16.41 13.93 16.98
C ARG A 15 -15.42 14.32 15.90
N VAL A 16 -15.11 15.61 15.76
CA VAL A 16 -14.12 16.13 14.81
C VAL A 16 -12.73 15.61 15.16
N LEU A 17 -12.37 15.59 16.43
CA LEU A 17 -11.10 15.02 16.91
C LEU A 17 -10.99 13.53 16.58
N GLY A 18 -12.06 12.75 16.81
CA GLY A 18 -12.10 11.33 16.42
C GLY A 18 -11.90 11.12 14.92
N LYS A 19 -12.54 11.95 14.08
CA LYS A 19 -12.33 11.92 12.62
C LYS A 19 -10.89 12.29 12.24
N ASN A 20 -10.32 13.32 12.87
CA ASN A 20 -8.95 13.74 12.62
C ASN A 20 -7.94 12.66 13.04
N ASN A 21 -8.14 12.00 14.17
CA ASN A 21 -7.31 10.87 14.61
C ASN A 21 -7.39 9.70 13.62
N SER A 22 -8.57 9.36 13.11
CA SER A 22 -8.71 8.33 12.06
C SER A 22 -7.93 8.71 10.80
N ASN A 23 -8.06 9.95 10.32
CA ASN A 23 -7.35 10.43 9.14
C ASN A 23 -5.82 10.45 9.36
N LEU A 24 -5.37 10.82 10.56
CA LEU A 24 -3.97 10.79 10.94
C LEU A 24 -3.43 9.37 10.93
N ASN A 25 -4.14 8.41 11.52
CA ASN A 25 -3.76 6.99 11.50
C ASN A 25 -3.64 6.45 10.06
N THR A 26 -4.58 6.76 9.18
CA THR A 26 -4.48 6.39 7.76
C THR A 26 -3.25 7.02 7.10
N SER A 27 -2.98 8.29 7.39
CA SER A 27 -1.80 9.00 6.85
C SER A 27 -0.49 8.39 7.34
N LEU A 28 -0.41 8.05 8.64
CA LEU A 28 0.73 7.36 9.23
C LEU A 28 0.92 5.96 8.64
N GLN A 29 -0.16 5.23 8.39
CA GLN A 29 -0.10 3.92 7.76
C GLN A 29 0.41 4.03 6.30
N ARG A 30 -0.03 5.04 5.54
CA ARG A 30 0.47 5.30 4.18
C ARG A 30 1.95 5.71 4.20
N LEU A 31 2.35 6.54 5.17
CA LEU A 31 3.74 6.92 5.35
C LEU A 31 4.63 5.72 5.70
N SER A 32 4.18 4.86 6.62
CA SER A 32 4.94 3.69 7.07
C SER A 32 5.06 2.61 6.00
N THR A 33 4.05 2.43 5.16
CA THR A 33 4.08 1.43 4.08
C THR A 33 4.66 1.99 2.79
N GLY A 34 4.71 3.31 2.63
CA GLY A 34 5.05 3.99 1.38
C GLY A 34 4.03 3.78 0.26
N LEU A 35 2.91 3.11 0.55
CA LEU A 35 1.87 2.80 -0.42
C LEU A 35 0.69 3.77 -0.23
N LYS A 36 0.07 4.16 -1.34
CA LYS A 36 -1.15 4.99 -1.32
C LYS A 36 -2.37 4.15 -0.92
N ILE A 37 -2.38 2.86 -1.30
CA ILE A 37 -3.46 1.90 -1.07
C ILE A 37 -2.96 0.88 -0.03
N ASN A 38 -3.46 0.98 1.20
CA ASN A 38 -2.99 0.16 2.32
C ASN A 38 -3.97 -0.97 2.67
N SER A 39 -5.24 -0.79 2.33
CA SER A 39 -6.31 -1.72 2.65
C SER A 39 -7.12 -2.02 1.39
N GLY A 40 -7.36 -3.31 1.14
CA GLY A 40 -8.25 -3.76 0.07
C GLY A 40 -9.71 -3.32 0.27
N ALA A 41 -10.07 -2.90 1.49
CA ALA A 41 -11.39 -2.34 1.78
C ALA A 41 -11.58 -0.93 1.21
N ASP A 42 -10.50 -0.12 1.14
CA ASP A 42 -10.58 1.27 0.67
C ASP A 42 -10.59 1.36 -0.87
N ASN A 43 -9.89 0.44 -1.55
CA ASN A 43 -9.88 0.34 -3.00
C ASN A 43 -9.48 -1.09 -3.46
N PRO A 44 -10.44 -2.02 -3.55
CA PRO A 44 -10.15 -3.40 -3.92
C PRO A 44 -9.62 -3.52 -5.35
N ALA A 45 -10.19 -2.76 -6.29
CA ALA A 45 -9.77 -2.79 -7.69
C ALA A 45 -8.33 -2.27 -7.88
N GLY A 46 -7.99 -1.16 -7.21
CA GLY A 46 -6.64 -0.59 -7.23
C GLY A 46 -5.60 -1.47 -6.55
N LEU A 47 -5.98 -2.17 -5.47
CA LEU A 47 -5.11 -3.15 -4.83
C LEU A 47 -4.85 -4.35 -5.75
N ILE A 48 -5.88 -4.91 -6.37
CA ILE A 48 -5.73 -6.05 -7.30
C ILE A 48 -4.84 -5.68 -8.49
N ALA A 49 -5.06 -4.51 -9.09
CA ALA A 49 -4.21 -4.04 -10.19
C ALA A 49 -2.75 -3.87 -9.76
N SER A 50 -2.51 -3.29 -8.57
CA SER A 50 -1.17 -3.15 -8.01
C SER A 50 -0.48 -4.49 -7.77
N GLU A 51 -1.22 -5.48 -7.25
CA GLU A 51 -0.66 -6.81 -7.00
C GLU A 51 -0.41 -7.60 -8.30
N ASN A 52 -1.27 -7.44 -9.31
CA ASN A 52 -1.00 -7.99 -10.64
C ASN A 52 0.28 -7.41 -11.26
N LEU A 53 0.46 -6.09 -11.20
CA LEU A 53 1.68 -5.43 -11.69
C LEU A 53 2.91 -5.85 -10.89
N ARG A 54 2.77 -6.06 -9.56
CA ARG A 54 3.85 -6.57 -8.71
C ARG A 54 4.25 -7.99 -9.12
N ALA A 55 3.27 -8.85 -9.38
CA ALA A 55 3.50 -10.22 -9.85
C ALA A 55 4.16 -10.25 -11.23
N GLU A 56 3.69 -9.43 -12.17
CA GLU A 56 4.28 -9.31 -13.50
C GLU A 56 5.74 -8.83 -13.42
N LYS A 57 6.01 -7.80 -12.61
CA LYS A 57 7.38 -7.32 -12.38
C LYS A 57 8.28 -8.43 -11.84
N ALA A 58 7.83 -9.19 -10.86
CA ALA A 58 8.60 -10.31 -10.32
C ALA A 58 8.86 -11.39 -11.39
N GLY A 59 7.87 -11.70 -12.22
CA GLY A 59 8.01 -12.61 -13.36
C GLY A 59 9.04 -12.12 -14.38
N ILE A 60 9.02 -10.83 -14.74
CA ILE A 60 10.00 -10.23 -15.65
C ILE A 60 11.41 -10.25 -15.04
N THR A 61 11.57 -9.90 -13.75
CA THR A 61 12.88 -9.99 -13.08
C THR A 61 13.44 -11.40 -13.13
N GLN A 62 12.60 -12.40 -12.84
CA GLN A 62 13.01 -13.80 -12.94
C GLN A 62 13.37 -14.20 -14.37
N ALA A 63 12.63 -13.72 -15.38
CA ALA A 63 12.93 -13.98 -16.78
C ALA A 63 14.28 -13.38 -17.21
N ILE A 64 14.61 -12.17 -16.74
CA ILE A 64 15.90 -11.52 -16.94
C ILE A 64 17.02 -12.36 -16.31
N ASP A 65 16.85 -12.79 -15.06
CA ASP A 65 17.84 -13.63 -14.38
C ASP A 65 18.02 -14.98 -15.09
N ASN A 66 16.94 -15.57 -15.61
CA ASN A 66 16.98 -16.79 -16.40
C ASN A 66 17.76 -16.59 -17.71
N ALA A 67 17.54 -15.48 -18.42
CA ALA A 67 18.25 -15.13 -19.65
C ALA A 67 19.75 -14.90 -19.39
N GLY A 68 20.10 -14.21 -18.30
CA GLY A 68 21.49 -14.05 -17.88
C GLY A 68 22.18 -15.39 -17.59
N ARG A 69 21.49 -16.31 -16.89
CA ARG A 69 22.01 -17.67 -16.68
C ARG A 69 22.18 -18.45 -17.98
N ALA A 70 21.23 -18.35 -18.91
CA ALA A 70 21.35 -18.98 -20.22
C ALA A 70 22.57 -18.45 -21.00
N SER A 71 22.81 -17.13 -20.98
CA SER A 71 23.99 -16.52 -21.59
C SER A 71 25.29 -17.01 -20.97
N ASN A 72 25.35 -17.16 -19.64
CA ASN A 72 26.53 -17.69 -18.95
C ASN A 72 26.80 -19.16 -19.32
N ILE A 73 25.75 -19.98 -19.46
CA ILE A 73 25.87 -21.37 -19.90
C ILE A 73 26.39 -21.42 -21.34
N ILE A 74 25.85 -20.59 -22.24
CA ILE A 74 26.32 -20.50 -23.63
C ILE A 74 27.79 -20.05 -23.66
N GLY A 75 28.16 -19.01 -22.93
CA GLY A 75 29.55 -18.54 -22.88
C GLY A 75 30.53 -19.58 -22.30
N THR A 76 30.07 -20.41 -21.35
CA THR A 76 30.87 -21.54 -20.85
C THR A 76 30.96 -22.66 -21.90
N ALA A 77 29.90 -22.92 -22.65
CA ALA A 77 29.86 -23.93 -23.70
C ALA A 77 30.67 -23.53 -24.95
N GLU A 78 30.75 -22.24 -25.27
CA GLU A 78 31.57 -21.71 -26.39
C GLU A 78 33.07 -21.59 -26.02
N GLY A 79 33.38 -21.43 -24.73
CA GLY A 79 34.76 -21.31 -24.24
C GLY A 79 35.44 -22.63 -23.86
N GLY A 80 34.71 -23.75 -23.89
CA GLY A 80 35.19 -25.10 -23.58
C GLY A 80 35.63 -25.89 -24.81
#